data_AF-A0A139AUG8-F1
#
_entry.id   AF-A0A139AUG8-F1
#
_cell.length_a   1.000
_cell.length_b   1.000
_cell.length_c   1.000
_cell.angle_alpha   90.00
_cell.angle_beta   90.00
_cell.angle_gamma   90.00
#
_symmetry.space_group_name_H-M   'P 1'
#
loop_
_entity.id
_entity.type
_entity.pdbx_description
1 polymer ?
#
loop_
_entity_poly.entity_id
_entity_poly.type
_entity_poly.pdbx_seq_one_letter_code
_entity_poly.pdbx_strand_id
1 'polypeptide(L)'
;MRAALRLPHFSTLARLLSRSVPSIASSGRFFTSSASPLAPIPPSKGMVPLIEYADASEGVKAVYEDIVRKRNLAGPDRINNFWKAIANDEVLLRRTWTSLQEVMGPGELPPLFKEMIYVAVSAVNNCEYCLESHAAAAKKQGMTREMFMELLSVVSMASETNRLAVSLKVPVDEVFEKVAFPEKRDKSNL
;
A
#
# COMPACT_ATOMS: atom_id res chain seq x y z
N MET A 1 -30.60 -66.63 -13.51
CA MET A 1 -29.69 -65.77 -14.29
C MET A 1 -29.24 -64.60 -13.43
N ARG A 2 -28.04 -64.68 -12.82
CA ARG A 2 -27.38 -63.56 -12.12
C ARG A 2 -25.92 -63.58 -12.54
N ALA A 3 -25.46 -62.52 -13.22
CA ALA A 3 -24.06 -62.37 -13.63
C ALA A 3 -23.26 -61.77 -12.47
N ALA A 4 -22.25 -62.49 -11.99
CA ALA A 4 -21.27 -62.00 -11.03
C ALA A 4 -20.06 -61.45 -11.80
N LEU A 5 -19.84 -60.13 -11.71
CA LEU A 5 -18.66 -59.46 -12.23
C LEU A 5 -17.46 -59.78 -11.31
N ARG A 6 -16.44 -60.45 -11.87
CA ARG A 6 -15.15 -60.69 -11.22
C ARG A 6 -14.27 -59.45 -11.37
N LEU A 7 -13.68 -58.98 -10.27
CA LEU A 7 -12.62 -57.97 -10.25
C LEU A 7 -11.27 -58.60 -10.64
N PRO A 8 -10.39 -57.89 -11.37
CA PRO A 8 -9.06 -58.40 -11.69
C PRO A 8 -8.07 -58.23 -10.53
N HIS A 9 -7.18 -59.21 -10.40
CA HIS A 9 -6.06 -59.27 -9.45
C HIS A 9 -5.02 -58.17 -9.71
N PHE A 10 -4.69 -57.41 -8.65
CA PHE A 10 -3.47 -56.59 -8.57
C PHE A 10 -2.25 -57.50 -8.41
N SER A 11 -1.57 -57.82 -9.51
CA SER A 11 -0.38 -58.67 -9.46
C SER A 11 0.54 -58.45 -10.67
N THR A 12 0.89 -57.20 -11.02
CA THR A 12 2.10 -56.95 -11.82
C THR A 12 2.52 -55.49 -11.72
N LEU A 13 3.76 -55.26 -11.25
CA LEU A 13 4.62 -54.05 -11.36
C LEU A 13 5.35 -53.70 -10.05
N ALA A 14 5.98 -54.70 -9.43
CA ALA A 14 7.08 -54.49 -8.48
C ALA A 14 8.35 -55.10 -9.08
N ARG A 15 8.92 -54.46 -10.11
CA ARG A 15 10.25 -54.78 -10.65
C ARG A 15 10.73 -53.65 -11.57
N LEU A 16 11.15 -52.53 -10.99
CA LEU A 16 11.91 -51.49 -11.71
C LEU A 16 12.71 -50.58 -10.75
N LEU A 17 13.32 -51.14 -9.71
CA LEU A 17 14.25 -50.42 -8.84
C LEU A 17 15.49 -51.27 -8.56
N SER A 18 16.33 -51.46 -9.58
CA SER A 18 17.72 -51.90 -9.39
C SER A 18 18.61 -51.44 -10.54
N ARG A 19 18.59 -50.13 -10.83
CA ARG A 19 19.69 -49.51 -11.57
C ARG A 19 20.60 -48.82 -10.58
N SER A 20 21.77 -49.44 -10.39
CA SER A 20 22.87 -48.91 -9.61
C SER A 20 23.23 -47.51 -10.11
N VAL A 21 23.09 -46.52 -9.24
CA VAL A 21 23.56 -45.16 -9.49
C VAL A 21 25.09 -45.19 -9.48
N PRO A 22 25.80 -44.64 -10.49
CA PRO A 22 27.25 -44.55 -10.44
C PRO A 22 27.65 -43.63 -9.29
N SER A 23 28.58 -44.10 -8.45
CA SER A 23 29.22 -43.29 -7.42
C SER A 23 30.01 -42.15 -8.07
N ILE A 24 29.46 -40.93 -8.04
CA ILE A 24 30.21 -39.73 -8.37
C ILE A 24 31.10 -39.45 -7.16
N ALA A 25 32.40 -39.67 -7.32
CA ALA A 25 33.40 -39.26 -6.35
C ALA A 25 33.27 -37.75 -6.11
N SER A 26 32.78 -37.39 -4.93
CA SER A 26 32.72 -36.03 -4.41
C SER A 26 34.15 -35.50 -4.26
N SER A 27 34.67 -34.87 -5.31
CA SER A 27 35.75 -33.90 -5.17
C SER A 27 35.15 -32.67 -4.48
N GLY A 28 35.21 -32.69 -3.14
CA GLY A 28 34.73 -31.62 -2.28
C GLY A 28 35.51 -30.34 -2.53
N ARG A 29 35.06 -29.53 -3.48
CA ARG A 29 35.19 -28.07 -3.41
C ARG A 29 33.92 -27.59 -2.74
N PHE A 30 34.00 -27.37 -1.43
CA PHE A 30 33.03 -26.55 -0.74
C PHE A 30 33.07 -25.16 -1.36
N PHE A 31 32.18 -24.90 -2.32
CA PHE A 31 31.79 -23.54 -2.63
C PHE A 31 31.05 -23.02 -1.41
N THR A 32 31.80 -22.42 -0.48
CA THR A 32 31.21 -21.51 0.48
C THR A 32 30.69 -20.33 -0.33
N SER A 33 29.41 -20.36 -0.69
CA SER A 33 28.73 -19.18 -1.20
C SER A 33 28.71 -18.18 -0.05
N SER A 34 29.72 -17.30 -0.01
CA SER A 34 29.58 -16.05 0.72
C SER A 34 28.58 -15.22 -0.07
N ALA A 35 27.29 -15.42 0.24
CA ALA A 35 26.30 -14.42 -0.07
C ALA A 35 26.75 -13.14 0.64
N SER A 36 27.45 -12.27 -0.10
CA SER A 36 27.70 -10.91 0.37
C SER A 36 26.33 -10.32 0.70
N PRO A 37 26.13 -9.73 1.89
CA PRO A 37 24.89 -9.05 2.18
C PRO A 37 24.68 -8.03 1.07
N LEU A 38 23.54 -8.12 0.38
CA LEU A 38 23.18 -7.14 -0.65
C LEU A 38 23.31 -5.77 0.00
N ALA A 39 24.23 -4.95 -0.50
CA ALA A 39 24.37 -3.59 -0.03
C ALA A 39 22.99 -2.91 -0.16
N PRO A 40 22.56 -2.12 0.85
CA PRO A 40 21.29 -1.42 0.76
C PRO A 40 21.28 -0.58 -0.51
N ILE A 41 20.23 -0.73 -1.32
CA ILE A 41 20.03 0.08 -2.51
C ILE A 41 20.03 1.54 -2.05
N PRO A 42 20.95 2.39 -2.52
CA PRO A 42 20.96 3.79 -2.11
C PRO A 42 19.62 4.42 -2.52
N PRO A 43 19.02 5.29 -1.69
CA PRO A 43 17.74 5.91 -2.03
C PRO A 43 17.89 6.58 -3.39
N SER A 44 17.01 6.21 -4.33
CA SER A 44 17.07 6.72 -5.70
C SER A 44 17.04 8.24 -5.65
N LYS A 45 18.06 8.88 -6.24
CA LYS A 45 18.07 10.33 -6.42
C LYS A 45 16.77 10.73 -7.14
N GLY A 46 15.96 11.60 -6.52
CA GLY A 46 14.69 12.05 -7.10
C GLY A 46 14.88 12.66 -8.50
N MET A 47 13.82 12.65 -9.31
CA MET A 47 13.86 13.16 -10.69
C MET A 47 14.07 14.69 -10.77
N VAL A 48 13.74 15.41 -9.70
CA VAL A 48 13.89 16.86 -9.56
C VAL A 48 14.62 17.17 -8.23
N PRO A 49 15.31 18.31 -8.11
CA PRO A 49 15.91 18.70 -6.84
C PRO A 49 14.84 18.92 -5.77
N LEU A 50 15.21 18.77 -4.50
CA LEU A 50 14.36 19.16 -3.40
C LEU A 50 14.62 20.64 -3.10
N ILE A 51 13.60 21.48 -3.21
CA ILE A 51 13.74 22.91 -2.93
C ILE A 51 13.74 23.10 -1.41
N GLU A 52 14.92 23.39 -0.86
CA GLU A 52 15.09 23.73 0.56
C GLU A 52 14.61 25.16 0.84
N TYR A 53 14.24 25.44 2.09
CA TYR A 53 13.66 26.73 2.48
C TYR A 53 14.55 27.94 2.14
N ALA A 54 15.87 27.79 2.28
CA ALA A 54 16.84 28.84 1.99
C ALA A 54 16.87 29.24 0.51
N ASP A 55 16.58 28.28 -0.38
CA ASP A 55 16.66 28.42 -1.84
C ASP A 55 15.29 28.69 -2.49
N ALA A 56 14.22 28.71 -1.69
CA ALA A 56 12.84 28.85 -2.15
C ALA A 56 12.49 30.30 -2.57
N SER A 57 11.59 30.44 -3.56
CA SER A 57 10.93 31.72 -3.84
C SER A 57 10.08 32.17 -2.63
N GLU A 58 9.76 33.47 -2.57
CA GLU A 58 8.87 33.98 -1.51
C GLU A 58 7.50 33.29 -1.50
N GLY A 59 6.96 32.93 -2.67
CA GLY A 59 5.71 32.22 -2.75
C GLY A 59 5.78 30.76 -2.27
N VAL A 60 6.89 30.06 -2.52
CA VAL A 60 7.15 28.72 -1.95
C VAL A 60 7.36 28.79 -0.44
N LYS A 61 8.13 29.77 0.06
CA LYS A 61 8.33 29.99 1.50
C LYS A 61 7.01 30.20 2.23
N ALA A 62 6.12 31.02 1.67
CA ALA A 62 4.78 31.23 2.26
C ALA A 62 3.98 29.93 2.41
N VAL A 63 4.06 29.01 1.44
CA VAL A 63 3.42 27.69 1.56
C VAL A 63 4.11 26.83 2.61
N TYR A 64 5.44 26.82 2.65
CA TYR A 64 6.21 26.09 3.67
C TYR A 64 5.90 26.55 5.09
N GLU A 65 5.81 27.86 5.32
CA GLU A 65 5.44 28.43 6.60
C GLU A 65 4.02 28.02 7.02
N ASP A 66 3.06 27.97 6.08
CA ASP A 66 1.71 27.47 6.36
C ASP A 66 1.71 25.97 6.70
N ILE A 67 2.52 25.15 6.02
CA ILE A 67 2.72 23.74 6.34
C ILE A 67 3.29 23.58 7.76
N VAL A 68 4.35 24.31 8.09
CA VAL A 68 5.00 24.28 9.40
C VAL A 68 4.01 24.62 10.51
N ARG A 69 3.26 25.72 10.33
CA ARG A 69 2.25 26.17 11.29
C ARG A 69 1.13 25.13 11.46
N LYS A 70 0.50 24.69 10.37
CA LYS A 70 -0.69 23.82 10.45
C LYS A 70 -0.37 22.39 10.88
N ARG A 71 0.83 21.90 10.59
CA ARG A 71 1.28 20.57 11.05
C ARG A 71 2.03 20.60 12.37
N ASN A 72 2.21 21.79 12.97
CA ASN A 72 2.97 22.03 14.18
C ASN A 72 4.38 21.41 14.11
N LEU A 73 5.12 21.79 13.07
CA LEU A 73 6.50 21.33 12.86
C LEU A 73 7.48 22.29 13.56
N ALA A 74 8.63 21.77 13.99
CA ALA A 74 9.67 22.57 14.65
C ALA A 74 10.35 23.59 13.71
N GLY A 75 10.19 23.44 12.39
CA GLY A 75 10.80 24.30 11.39
C GLY A 75 10.59 23.76 9.97
N PRO A 76 10.96 24.55 8.95
CA PRO A 76 10.79 24.18 7.54
C PRO A 76 11.73 23.05 7.09
N ASP A 77 12.81 22.79 7.83
CA ASP A 77 13.70 21.63 7.67
C ASP A 77 12.96 20.30 7.86
N ARG A 78 11.89 20.31 8.68
CA ARG A 78 11.04 19.14 8.98
C ARG A 78 9.96 18.88 7.93
N ILE A 79 9.82 19.74 6.92
CA ILE A 79 8.89 19.51 5.80
C ILE A 79 9.35 18.25 5.05
N ASN A 80 8.43 17.32 4.81
CA ASN A 80 8.75 16.08 4.12
C ASN A 80 9.01 16.31 2.62
N ASN A 81 9.84 15.45 2.03
CA ASN A 81 10.37 15.60 0.66
C ASN A 81 9.32 15.75 -0.45
N PHE A 82 8.09 15.25 -0.28
CA PHE A 82 7.03 15.43 -1.28
C PHE A 82 6.76 16.90 -1.58
N TRP A 83 6.62 17.72 -0.54
CA TRP A 83 6.41 19.16 -0.70
C TRP A 83 7.62 19.83 -1.35
N LYS A 84 8.84 19.40 -0.97
CA LYS A 84 10.09 19.90 -1.53
C LYS A 84 10.29 19.54 -3.00
N ALA A 85 9.82 18.37 -3.42
CA ALA A 85 9.88 17.94 -4.80
C ALA A 85 8.90 18.74 -5.67
N ILE A 86 7.64 18.90 -5.24
CA ILE A 86 6.66 19.65 -6.04
C ILE A 86 6.87 21.17 -6.00
N ALA A 87 7.67 21.68 -5.07
CA ALA A 87 8.06 23.08 -4.98
C ALA A 87 8.91 23.58 -6.16
N ASN A 88 9.39 22.69 -7.04
CA ASN A 88 9.96 23.09 -8.34
C ASN A 88 8.93 23.84 -9.22
N ASP A 89 7.63 23.72 -8.91
CA ASP A 89 6.55 24.51 -9.50
C ASP A 89 5.69 25.10 -8.37
N GLU A 90 5.78 26.41 -8.16
CA GLU A 90 5.06 27.12 -7.10
C GLU A 90 3.54 26.99 -7.24
N VAL A 91 3.00 27.02 -8.48
CA VAL A 91 1.56 26.93 -8.73
C VAL A 91 1.08 25.52 -8.38
N LEU A 92 1.83 24.49 -8.77
CA LEU A 92 1.57 23.10 -8.38
C LEU A 92 1.60 22.93 -6.86
N LEU A 93 2.62 23.45 -6.18
CA LEU A 93 2.74 23.37 -4.73
C LEU A 93 1.52 24.01 -4.05
N ARG A 94 1.18 25.24 -4.42
CA ARG A 94 0.08 26.02 -3.82
C ARG A 94 -1.28 25.34 -4.02
N ARG A 95 -1.59 24.91 -5.25
CA ARG A 95 -2.89 24.24 -5.53
C ARG A 95 -3.00 22.91 -4.79
N THR A 96 -1.91 22.14 -4.73
CA THR A 96 -1.90 20.82 -4.07
C THR A 96 -2.05 20.97 -2.57
N TRP A 97 -1.34 21.92 -1.96
CA TRP A 97 -1.47 22.20 -0.53
C TRP A 97 -2.86 22.71 -0.16
N THR A 98 -3.45 23.58 -0.98
CA THR A 98 -4.82 24.09 -0.75
C THR A 98 -5.84 22.95 -0.83
N SER A 99 -5.82 22.17 -1.91
CA SER A 99 -6.75 21.05 -2.11
C SER A 99 -6.61 19.99 -1.01
N LEU A 100 -5.38 19.67 -0.60
CA LEU A 100 -5.16 18.70 0.47
C LEU A 100 -5.83 19.15 1.78
N GLN A 101 -5.78 20.44 2.10
CA GLN A 101 -6.38 20.95 3.33
C GLN A 101 -7.91 20.91 3.30
N GLU A 102 -8.53 21.19 2.16
CA GLU A 102 -9.97 21.08 1.99
C GLU A 102 -10.44 19.63 2.16
N VAL A 103 -9.72 18.68 1.55
CA VAL A 103 -10.07 17.25 1.61
C VAL A 103 -9.78 16.63 2.97
N MET A 104 -8.62 16.93 3.56
CA MET A 104 -8.14 16.32 4.81
C MET A 104 -8.49 17.12 6.07
N GLY A 105 -9.07 18.32 5.92
CA GLY A 105 -9.55 19.16 7.02
C GLY A 105 -10.77 18.57 7.75
N PRO A 106 -11.36 19.30 8.71
CA PRO A 106 -12.54 18.84 9.44
C PRO A 106 -13.73 18.49 8.52
N GLY A 107 -14.49 17.45 8.87
CA GLY A 107 -15.68 17.00 8.15
C GLY A 107 -16.38 15.85 8.87
N GLU A 108 -17.28 15.14 8.18
CA GLU A 108 -18.01 14.01 8.79
C GLU A 108 -17.09 12.82 9.14
N LEU A 109 -16.01 12.63 8.38
CA LEU A 109 -15.02 11.60 8.67
C LEU A 109 -13.98 12.14 9.65
N PRO A 110 -13.75 11.45 10.79
CA PRO A 110 -12.68 11.80 11.70
C PRO A 110 -11.31 11.80 11.00
N PRO A 111 -10.36 12.66 11.41
CA PRO A 111 -9.04 12.73 10.79
C PRO A 111 -8.33 11.37 10.68
N LEU A 112 -8.37 10.55 11.74
CA LEU A 112 -7.74 9.23 11.75
C LEU A 112 -8.29 8.32 10.63
N PHE A 113 -9.60 8.37 10.39
CA PHE A 113 -10.24 7.58 9.34
C PHE A 113 -9.79 8.04 7.95
N LYS A 114 -9.64 9.35 7.74
CA LYS A 114 -9.12 9.90 6.49
C LYS A 114 -7.69 9.41 6.22
N GLU A 115 -6.83 9.40 7.23
CA GLU A 115 -5.46 8.87 7.08
C GLU A 115 -5.43 7.35 6.85
N MET A 116 -6.28 6.58 7.51
CA MET A 116 -6.39 5.13 7.27
C MET A 116 -6.86 4.82 5.84
N ILE A 117 -7.80 5.60 5.29
CA ILE A 117 -8.18 5.51 3.87
C ILE A 117 -6.98 5.84 2.97
N TYR A 118 -6.21 6.88 3.32
CA TYR A 118 -5.01 7.25 2.56
C TYR A 118 -3.95 6.13 2.58
N VAL A 119 -3.74 5.48 3.72
CA VAL A 119 -2.87 4.30 3.88
C VAL A 119 -3.37 3.15 2.99
N ALA A 120 -4.66 2.84 3.03
CA ALA A 120 -5.27 1.79 2.22
C ALA A 120 -5.06 2.02 0.71
N VAL A 121 -5.39 3.23 0.23
CA VAL A 121 -5.20 3.60 -1.18
C VAL A 121 -3.73 3.58 -1.57
N SER A 122 -2.84 4.06 -0.70
CA SER A 122 -1.38 4.06 -0.93
C SER A 122 -0.83 2.64 -1.07
N ALA A 123 -1.29 1.70 -0.24
CA ALA A 123 -0.90 0.30 -0.30
C ALA A 123 -1.35 -0.37 -1.61
N VAL A 124 -2.60 -0.18 -2.02
CA VAL A 124 -3.13 -0.74 -3.28
C VAL A 124 -2.44 -0.14 -4.50
N ASN A 125 -2.11 1.16 -4.45
CA ASN A 125 -1.38 1.86 -5.51
C ASN A 125 0.13 1.60 -5.48
N ASN A 126 0.61 0.78 -4.55
CA ASN A 126 2.02 0.41 -4.40
C ASN A 126 2.96 1.64 -4.27
N CYS A 127 2.50 2.69 -3.58
CA CYS A 127 3.31 3.88 -3.33
C CYS A 127 3.99 3.78 -1.96
N GLU A 128 5.26 3.35 -1.93
CA GLU A 128 6.06 3.23 -0.70
C GLU A 128 6.14 4.54 0.09
N TYR A 129 6.50 5.64 -0.58
CA TYR A 129 6.58 6.97 0.06
C TYR A 129 5.26 7.41 0.70
N CYS A 130 4.16 7.21 -0.02
CA CYS A 130 2.83 7.57 0.45
C CYS A 130 2.43 6.70 1.64
N LEU A 131 2.67 5.39 1.56
CA LEU A 131 2.35 4.44 2.63
C LEU A 131 3.06 4.82 3.93
N GLU A 132 4.37 5.06 3.89
CA GLU A 132 5.16 5.43 5.06
C GLU A 132 4.72 6.77 5.65
N SER A 133 4.56 7.80 4.81
CA SER A 133 4.19 9.14 5.26
C SER A 133 2.80 9.20 5.88
N HIS A 134 1.81 8.52 5.29
CA HIS A 134 0.45 8.48 5.81
C HIS A 134 0.30 7.51 6.99
N ALA A 135 1.05 6.41 7.04
CA ALA A 135 1.08 5.55 8.23
C ALA A 135 1.65 6.29 9.46
N ALA A 136 2.69 7.11 9.27
CA ALA A 136 3.22 7.96 10.32
C ALA A 136 2.19 9.01 10.78
N ALA A 137 1.44 9.62 9.85
CA ALA A 137 0.38 10.57 10.16
C ALA A 137 -0.79 9.89 10.92
N ALA A 138 -1.25 8.74 10.45
CA ALA A 138 -2.29 7.94 11.11
C ALA A 138 -1.87 7.53 12.53
N LYS A 139 -0.62 7.08 12.71
CA LYS A 139 -0.07 6.74 14.04
C LYS A 139 -0.08 7.94 14.99
N LYS A 140 0.31 9.13 14.52
CA LYS A 140 0.24 10.38 15.31
C LYS A 140 -1.20 10.70 15.74
N GLN A 141 -2.19 10.26 14.95
CA GLN A 141 -3.62 10.43 15.21
C GLN A 141 -4.25 9.26 15.99
N GLY A 142 -3.44 8.32 16.50
CA GLY A 142 -3.90 7.24 17.39
C GLY A 142 -4.07 5.87 16.73
N MET A 143 -3.69 5.69 15.46
CA MET A 143 -3.68 4.35 14.86
C MET A 143 -2.73 3.43 15.63
N THR A 144 -3.27 2.33 16.15
CA THR A 144 -2.47 1.29 16.81
C THR A 144 -1.88 0.31 15.78
N ARG A 145 -0.93 -0.52 16.22
CA ARG A 145 -0.40 -1.60 15.40
C ARG A 145 -1.50 -2.59 15.03
N GLU A 146 -2.38 -2.89 15.97
CA GLU A 146 -3.52 -3.79 15.79
C GLU A 146 -4.47 -3.25 14.71
N MET A 147 -4.81 -1.95 14.78
CA MET A 147 -5.62 -1.28 13.75
C MET A 147 -4.94 -1.33 12.38
N PHE A 148 -3.61 -1.13 12.32
CA PHE A 148 -2.88 -1.20 11.05
C PHE A 148 -2.92 -2.61 10.44
N MET A 149 -2.70 -3.65 11.24
CA MET A 149 -2.78 -5.04 10.77
C MET A 149 -4.20 -5.42 10.31
N GLU A 150 -5.22 -4.96 11.02
CA GLU A 150 -6.62 -5.15 10.63
C GLU A 150 -6.94 -4.42 9.32
N LEU A 151 -6.52 -3.15 9.20
CA LEU A 151 -6.66 -2.35 7.98
C LEU A 151 -6.06 -3.08 6.77
N LEU A 152 -4.84 -3.59 6.88
CA LEU A 152 -4.20 -4.34 5.80
C LEU A 152 -4.93 -5.64 5.45
N SER A 153 -5.52 -6.31 6.43
CA SER A 153 -6.33 -7.51 6.21
C SER A 153 -7.59 -7.19 5.39
N VAL A 154 -8.29 -6.10 5.73
CA VAL A 154 -9.46 -5.60 4.98
C VAL A 154 -9.06 -5.21 3.56
N VAL A 155 -7.97 -4.46 3.40
CA VAL A 155 -7.47 -4.01 2.09
C VAL A 155 -7.10 -5.20 1.19
N SER A 156 -6.44 -6.22 1.76
CA SER A 156 -6.06 -7.42 1.03
C SER A 156 -7.29 -8.21 0.56
N MET A 157 -8.26 -8.42 1.45
CA MET A 157 -9.52 -9.11 1.12
C MET A 157 -10.30 -8.35 0.04
N ALA A 158 -10.44 -7.02 0.16
CA ALA A 158 -11.09 -6.20 -0.85
C ALA A 158 -10.37 -6.30 -2.21
N SER A 159 -9.04 -6.30 -2.20
CA SER A 159 -8.25 -6.42 -3.43
C SER A 159 -8.38 -7.80 -4.08
N GLU A 160 -8.52 -8.87 -3.30
CA GLU A 160 -8.76 -10.23 -3.80
C GLU A 160 -10.16 -10.35 -4.43
N THR A 161 -11.20 -9.98 -3.69
CA THR A 161 -12.59 -10.14 -4.13
C THR A 161 -12.93 -9.23 -5.31
N ASN A 162 -12.37 -8.00 -5.36
CA ASN A 162 -12.51 -7.12 -6.52
C ASN A 162 -11.97 -7.76 -7.80
N ARG A 163 -10.81 -8.44 -7.73
CA ARG A 163 -10.21 -9.11 -8.89
C ARG A 163 -11.07 -10.29 -9.37
N LEU A 164 -11.64 -11.06 -8.44
CA LEU A 164 -12.56 -12.14 -8.77
C LEU A 164 -13.82 -11.60 -9.44
N ALA A 165 -14.45 -10.57 -8.87
CA ALA A 165 -15.67 -9.96 -9.41
C ALA A 165 -15.44 -9.39 -10.83
N VAL A 166 -14.34 -8.67 -11.04
CA VAL A 166 -13.96 -8.13 -12.35
C VAL A 166 -13.68 -9.25 -13.36
N SER A 167 -12.90 -10.27 -12.97
CA SER A 167 -12.50 -11.35 -13.89
C SER A 167 -13.67 -12.22 -14.32
N LEU A 168 -14.61 -12.47 -13.41
CA LEU A 168 -15.83 -13.24 -13.67
C LEU A 168 -16.95 -12.39 -14.29
N LYS A 169 -16.77 -11.07 -14.39
CA LYS A 169 -17.79 -10.10 -14.87
C LYS A 169 -19.11 -10.27 -14.12
N VAL A 170 -19.04 -10.34 -12.79
CA VAL A 170 -20.22 -10.48 -11.94
C VAL A 170 -21.17 -9.30 -12.21
N PRO A 171 -22.44 -9.53 -12.60
CA PRO A 171 -23.40 -8.45 -12.80
C PRO A 171 -23.73 -7.80 -11.45
N VAL A 172 -24.03 -6.49 -11.47
CA VAL A 172 -24.53 -5.80 -10.28
C VAL A 172 -25.93 -6.30 -9.97
N ASP A 173 -26.16 -6.75 -8.73
CA ASP A 173 -27.49 -7.18 -8.29
C ASP A 173 -28.50 -6.02 -8.26
N GLU A 174 -29.73 -6.24 -8.73
CA GLU A 174 -30.80 -5.23 -8.78
C GLU A 174 -31.09 -4.55 -7.43
N VAL A 175 -30.85 -5.25 -6.32
CA VAL A 175 -31.04 -4.71 -4.96
C VAL A 175 -30.07 -3.56 -4.65
N PHE A 176 -28.91 -3.51 -5.30
CA PHE A 176 -27.91 -2.46 -5.12
C PHE A 176 -28.09 -1.27 -6.08
N GLU A 177 -28.79 -1.46 -7.20
CA GLU A 177 -29.02 -0.39 -8.19
C GLU A 177 -29.86 0.77 -7.64
N LYS A 178 -30.60 0.54 -6.55
CA LYS A 178 -31.49 1.52 -5.91
C LYS A 178 -30.89 2.23 -4.70
N VAL A 179 -29.58 2.10 -4.47
CA VAL A 179 -28.90 2.82 -3.37
C VAL A 179 -28.83 4.31 -3.72
N ALA A 180 -29.86 5.06 -3.35
CA ALA A 180 -29.86 6.51 -3.35
C ALA A 180 -29.53 7.01 -1.93
N PHE A 181 -28.52 7.87 -1.80
CA PHE A 181 -28.27 8.55 -0.54
C PHE A 181 -29.35 9.63 -0.33
N PRO A 182 -29.99 9.68 0.86
CA PRO A 182 -30.97 10.72 1.14
C PRO A 182 -30.31 12.11 1.12
N GLU A 183 -31.10 13.15 0.87
CA GLU A 183 -30.63 14.54 1.02
C GLU A 183 -30.07 14.77 2.44
N LYS A 184 -29.10 15.70 2.55
CA LYS A 184 -28.37 16.00 3.80
C LYS A 184 -29.33 16.05 4.99
N ARG A 185 -29.11 15.18 5.99
CA ARG A 185 -29.81 15.28 7.28
C ARG A 185 -29.55 16.65 7.89
N ASP A 186 -30.63 17.31 8.32
CA ASP A 186 -30.54 18.53 9.11
C ASP A 186 -29.80 18.23 10.42
N LYS A 187 -28.70 18.96 10.64
CA LYS A 187 -27.82 18.79 11.81
C LYS A 187 -28.33 19.56 13.03
N SER A 188 -29.44 20.30 12.93
CA SER A 188 -29.98 21.10 14.03
C SER A 188 -30.61 20.29 15.17
N ASN A 189 -30.74 18.97 15.02
CA ASN A 189 -31.41 18.08 15.99
C ASN A 189 -30.46 17.07 16.67
N LEU A 190 -29.15 17.35 16.74
CA LEU A 190 -28.16 16.57 17.47
C LEU A 190 -27.51 17.38 18.59
#